data_AF-A0A3D2APW4-F1
#
_entry.id   AF-A0A3D2APW4-F1
#
_cell.length_a   1.000
_cell.length_b   1.000
_cell.length_c   1.000
_cell.angle_alpha   90.00
_cell.angle_beta   90.00
_cell.angle_gamma   90.00
#
_symmetry.space_group_name_H-M   'P 1'
#
loop_
_entity.id
_entity.type
_entity.pdbx_description
1 polymer ?
#
loop_
_entity_poly.entity_id
_entity_poly.type
_entity_poly.pdbx_seq_one_letter_code
_entity_poly.pdbx_strand_id
1 'polypeptide(L)'
;MVKIDLGLYSIVMKYAHRPSSGKTIYYRRRIPKGLESYYDGKTFFVKSTGTTDAKLAAAILIRINTQAERDWDRLRQGLPMSVSEEMNASVGQVLAPFGLNSLGRGSEIGKELFIESIFDQLPNTLKHEVVDNGLGGDQLHQAVESVLPASLKIAYGRVSGRINLLASDYCEEYIEERGRSDDAKFCQGIRLSFQVLINILGDQRPCEYYKADARG
;
A
#
# COMPACT_ATOMS: atom_id res chain seq x y z
N MET A 1 20.99 -7.37 16.83
CA MET A 1 20.67 -8.45 15.87
C MET A 1 19.86 -9.49 16.62
N VAL A 2 18.62 -9.74 16.21
CA VAL A 2 17.75 -10.72 16.89
C VAL A 2 18.01 -12.09 16.27
N LYS A 3 18.25 -13.10 17.12
CA LYS A 3 18.41 -14.49 16.72
C LYS A 3 17.29 -15.32 17.34
N ILE A 4 16.79 -16.29 16.58
CA ILE A 4 15.85 -17.30 17.07
C ILE A 4 16.59 -18.64 17.01
N ASP A 5 16.78 -19.25 18.17
CA ASP A 5 17.41 -20.55 18.29
C ASP A 5 16.33 -21.64 18.24
N LEU A 6 16.51 -22.59 17.32
CA LEU A 6 15.63 -23.74 17.06
C LEU A 6 16.37 -25.05 17.42
N GLY A 7 17.21 -25.03 18.45
CA GLY A 7 18.06 -26.15 18.85
C GLY A 7 19.29 -26.27 17.95
N LEU A 8 19.17 -26.95 16.80
CA LEU A 8 20.28 -27.21 15.88
C LEU A 8 20.55 -26.06 14.89
N TYR A 9 19.60 -25.14 14.73
CA TYR A 9 19.70 -24.01 13.81
C TYR A 9 19.43 -22.70 14.52
N SER A 10 20.18 -21.66 14.17
CA SER A 10 19.92 -20.28 14.59
C SER A 10 19.50 -19.46 13.38
N ILE A 11 18.30 -18.88 13.41
CA ILE A 11 17.84 -17.97 12.36
C ILE A 11 18.18 -16.54 12.77
N VAL A 12 18.95 -15.84 11.92
CA VAL A 12 19.24 -14.41 12.10
C VAL A 12 18.14 -13.59 11.42
N MET A 13 17.45 -12.78 12.21
CA MET A 13 16.43 -11.89 11.69
C MET A 13 17.05 -10.62 11.08
N LYS A 14 16.99 -10.51 9.75
CA LYS A 14 17.36 -9.26 9.06
C LYS A 14 16.51 -8.10 9.54
N TYR A 15 17.14 -6.94 9.67
CA TYR A 15 16.53 -5.66 10.06
C TYR A 15 15.92 -5.63 11.47
N ALA A 16 16.08 -6.68 12.28
CA ALA A 16 15.64 -6.71 13.65
C ALA A 16 16.64 -6.00 14.57
N HIS A 17 16.17 -4.94 15.22
CA HIS A 17 16.92 -4.16 16.18
C HIS A 17 16.26 -4.26 17.56
N ARG A 18 17.01 -4.72 18.55
CA ARG A 18 16.59 -4.75 19.95
C ARG A 18 17.59 -3.90 20.76
N PRO A 19 17.16 -2.78 21.38
CA PRO A 19 18.06 -1.90 22.12
C PRO A 19 18.70 -2.56 23.34
N SER A 20 17.93 -3.37 24.08
CA SER A 20 18.40 -4.16 25.22
C SER A 20 17.50 -5.38 25.46
N SER A 21 17.99 -6.34 26.24
CA SER A 21 17.20 -7.54 26.60
C SER A 21 15.90 -7.17 27.30
N GLY A 22 14.81 -7.88 27.00
CA GLY A 22 13.49 -7.59 27.55
C GLY A 22 12.80 -6.33 26.99
N LYS A 23 13.42 -5.60 26.06
CA LYS A 23 12.79 -4.48 25.36
C LYS A 23 12.18 -4.91 24.03
N THR A 24 11.24 -4.09 23.58
CA THR A 24 10.53 -4.21 22.30
C THR A 24 11.51 -4.39 21.16
N ILE A 25 11.19 -5.30 20.25
CA ILE A 25 11.94 -5.48 19.01
C ILE A 25 11.44 -4.43 18.01
N TYR A 26 12.37 -3.81 17.28
CA TYR A 26 12.08 -2.84 16.23
C TYR A 26 12.52 -3.38 14.88
N TYR A 27 11.75 -3.06 13.85
CA TYR A 27 12.25 -3.02 12.49
C TYR A 27 13.14 -1.80 12.35
N ARG A 28 14.37 -1.98 11.86
CA ARG A 28 15.29 -0.89 11.53
C ARG A 28 16.04 -1.24 10.26
N ARG A 29 15.73 -0.51 9.18
CA ARG A 29 16.40 -0.65 7.89
C ARG A 29 16.83 0.71 7.37
N ARG A 30 17.96 0.77 6.68
CA ARG A 30 18.41 1.98 6.01
C ARG A 30 17.44 2.33 4.89
N ILE A 31 17.03 3.59 4.80
CA ILE A 31 16.22 4.08 3.68
C ILE A 31 17.08 4.01 2.41
N PRO A 32 16.54 3.53 1.27
CA PRO A 32 17.27 3.50 0.01
C PRO A 32 17.71 4.90 -0.41
N LYS A 33 18.87 4.98 -1.08
CA LYS A 33 19.38 6.25 -1.62
C LYS A 33 18.36 6.87 -2.58
N GLY A 34 18.19 8.18 -2.48
CA GLY A 34 17.25 8.95 -3.29
C GLY A 34 15.84 8.99 -2.70
N LEU A 35 15.55 8.24 -1.64
CA LEU A 35 14.26 8.25 -0.97
C LEU A 35 14.26 9.05 0.35
N GLU A 36 15.41 9.56 0.79
CA GLU A 36 15.56 10.23 2.10
C GLU A 36 14.71 11.50 2.22
N SER A 37 14.46 12.20 1.12
CA SER A 37 13.60 13.40 1.09
C SER A 37 12.15 13.10 1.50
N TYR A 38 11.65 11.90 1.22
CA TYR A 38 10.30 11.47 1.62
C TYR A 38 10.18 11.09 3.10
N TYR A 39 11.29 11.09 3.84
CA TYR A 39 11.35 10.72 5.25
C TYR A 39 12.03 11.81 6.10
N ASP A 40 11.84 13.08 5.76
CA ASP A 40 12.40 14.23 6.49
C ASP A 40 13.94 14.19 6.63
N GLY A 41 14.63 13.60 5.65
CA GLY A 41 16.09 13.42 5.68
C GLY A 41 16.57 12.32 6.64
N LYS A 42 15.67 11.50 7.20
CA LYS A 42 16.05 10.36 8.04
C LYS A 42 16.84 9.32 7.23
N THR A 43 17.83 8.71 7.87
CA THR A 43 18.65 7.66 7.25
C THR A 43 18.10 6.25 7.47
N PHE A 44 17.25 6.06 8.48
CA PHE A 44 16.68 4.76 8.83
C PHE A 44 15.16 4.85 8.91
N PHE A 45 14.50 3.87 8.30
CA PHE A 45 13.10 3.59 8.50
C PHE A 45 12.97 2.65 9.71
N VAL A 46 12.32 3.14 10.75
CA VAL A 46 12.17 2.44 12.03
C VAL A 46 10.69 2.26 12.35
N LYS A 47 10.27 1.03 12.60
CA LYS A 47 8.93 0.70 13.10
C LYS A 47 9.02 -0.23 14.31
N SER A 48 8.23 0.05 15.33
CA SER A 48 8.11 -0.83 16.50
C SER A 48 7.34 -2.10 16.12
N THR A 49 7.76 -3.27 16.62
CA THR A 49 6.93 -4.47 16.54
C THR A 49 5.92 -4.56 17.68
N GLY A 50 6.02 -3.68 18.68
CA GLY A 50 5.15 -3.69 19.87
C GLY A 50 5.37 -4.86 20.83
N THR A 51 6.23 -5.83 20.49
CA THR A 51 6.42 -7.06 21.26
C THR A 51 7.89 -7.31 21.62
N THR A 52 8.07 -8.06 22.71
CA THR A 52 9.36 -8.60 23.16
C THR A 52 9.54 -10.06 22.73
N ASP A 53 8.48 -10.74 22.28
CA ASP A 53 8.53 -12.13 21.80
C ASP A 53 9.19 -12.20 20.41
N ALA A 54 10.22 -13.03 20.30
CA ALA A 54 11.01 -13.13 19.07
C ALA A 54 10.26 -13.79 17.90
N LYS A 55 9.40 -14.78 18.15
CA LYS A 55 8.63 -15.46 17.10
C LYS A 55 7.53 -14.56 16.57
N LEU A 56 6.80 -13.86 17.44
CA LEU A 56 5.79 -12.88 17.04
C LEU A 56 6.42 -11.69 16.32
N ALA A 57 7.53 -11.16 16.84
CA ALA A 57 8.27 -10.11 16.17
C ALA A 57 8.71 -10.56 14.76
N ALA A 58 9.05 -11.84 14.56
CA ALA A 58 9.49 -12.32 13.26
C ALA A 58 8.43 -12.18 12.17
N ALA A 59 7.20 -12.59 12.46
CA ALA A 59 6.08 -12.44 11.55
C ALA A 59 5.80 -10.96 11.23
N ILE A 60 5.84 -10.10 12.25
CA ILE A 60 5.61 -8.65 12.11
C ILE A 60 6.72 -8.01 11.26
N LEU A 61 7.98 -8.37 11.48
CA LEU A 61 9.12 -7.86 10.73
C LEU A 61 9.06 -8.23 9.24
N ILE A 62 8.64 -9.45 8.91
CA ILE A 62 8.43 -9.87 7.52
C ILE A 62 7.36 -8.98 6.86
N ARG A 63 6.21 -8.76 7.54
CA ARG A 63 5.13 -7.91 7.04
C ARG A 63 5.61 -6.47 6.81
N ILE A 64 6.31 -5.88 7.78
CA ILE A 64 6.88 -4.53 7.67
C ILE A 64 7.86 -4.45 6.50
N ASN A 65 8.72 -5.46 6.32
CA ASN A 65 9.70 -5.47 5.23
C ASN A 65 9.03 -5.52 3.86
N THR A 66 8.09 -6.45 3.66
CA THR A 66 7.35 -6.57 2.39
C THR A 66 6.63 -5.28 2.03
N GLN A 67 6.06 -4.62 3.04
CA GLN A 67 5.42 -3.33 2.85
C GLN A 67 6.42 -2.23 2.47
N ALA A 68 7.52 -2.10 3.22
CA ALA A 68 8.54 -1.11 2.96
C ALA A 68 9.14 -1.24 1.55
N GLU A 69 9.36 -2.46 1.05
CA GLU A 69 9.81 -2.69 -0.33
C GLU A 69 8.81 -2.16 -1.35
N ARG A 70 7.51 -2.45 -1.18
CA ARG A 70 6.47 -1.95 -2.08
C ARG A 70 6.40 -0.43 -2.08
N ASP A 71 6.48 0.20 -0.91
CA ASP A 71 6.44 1.65 -0.80
C ASP A 71 7.68 2.29 -1.41
N TRP A 72 8.86 1.71 -1.19
CA TRP A 72 10.10 2.20 -1.79
C TRP A 72 10.16 1.99 -3.30
N ASP A 73 9.55 0.93 -3.82
CA ASP A 73 9.37 0.75 -5.26
C ASP A 73 8.49 1.85 -5.84
N ARG A 74 7.36 2.18 -5.19
CA ARG A 74 6.50 3.30 -5.62
C ARG A 74 7.23 4.62 -5.65
N LEU A 75 7.94 4.95 -4.57
CA LEU A 75 8.69 6.20 -4.50
C LEU A 75 9.78 6.26 -5.58
N ARG A 76 10.45 5.14 -5.86
CA ARG A 76 11.44 5.04 -6.96
C ARG A 76 10.81 5.29 -8.34
N GLN A 77 9.53 5.00 -8.50
CA GLN A 77 8.76 5.27 -9.72
C GLN A 77 8.18 6.71 -9.78
N GLY A 78 8.53 7.56 -8.80
CA GLY A 78 8.04 8.94 -8.70
C GLY A 78 6.59 9.06 -8.22
N LEU A 79 6.03 8.00 -7.63
CA LEU A 79 4.67 8.01 -7.12
C LEU A 79 4.63 8.47 -5.65
N PRO A 80 3.67 9.32 -5.27
CA PRO A 80 3.57 9.80 -3.90
C PRO A 80 3.03 8.70 -2.95
N MET A 81 3.35 8.84 -1.65
CA MET A 81 2.83 7.94 -0.58
C MET A 81 1.33 8.14 -0.34
N SER A 82 0.84 9.37 -0.50
CA SER A 82 -0.58 9.75 -0.44
C SER A 82 -0.96 10.46 -1.74
N VAL A 83 -2.23 10.37 -2.13
CA VAL A 83 -2.76 10.99 -3.35
C VAL A 83 -3.59 12.21 -2.94
N SER A 84 -3.29 13.39 -3.49
CA SER A 84 -4.06 14.61 -3.17
C SER A 84 -5.52 14.48 -3.63
N GLU A 85 -6.43 15.27 -3.06
CA GLU A 85 -7.84 15.27 -3.44
C GLU A 85 -8.03 15.60 -4.94
N GLU A 86 -7.26 16.53 -5.49
CA GLU A 86 -7.33 16.89 -6.91
C GLU A 86 -6.88 15.73 -7.80
N MET A 87 -5.82 15.03 -7.39
CA MET A 87 -5.36 13.83 -8.11
C MET A 87 -6.38 12.70 -7.98
N ASN A 88 -7.04 12.54 -6.82
CA ASN A 88 -8.14 11.59 -6.65
C ASN A 88 -9.32 11.89 -7.57
N ALA A 89 -9.69 13.16 -7.71
CA ALA A 89 -10.74 13.58 -8.64
C ALA A 89 -10.33 13.27 -10.10
N SER A 90 -9.09 13.55 -10.48
CA SER A 90 -8.57 13.22 -11.82
C SER A 90 -8.57 11.71 -12.08
N VAL A 91 -8.15 10.90 -11.11
CA VAL A 91 -8.21 9.44 -11.19
C VAL A 91 -9.66 8.96 -11.29
N GLY A 92 -10.59 9.56 -10.54
CA GLY A 92 -12.02 9.29 -10.65
C GLY A 92 -12.56 9.55 -12.06
N GLN A 93 -12.18 10.66 -12.70
CA GLN A 93 -12.59 10.96 -14.07
C GLN A 93 -12.08 9.93 -15.09
N VAL A 94 -10.87 9.42 -14.90
CA VAL A 94 -10.27 8.37 -15.76
C VAL A 94 -11.03 7.05 -15.60
N LEU A 95 -11.49 6.74 -14.39
CA LEU A 95 -12.09 5.46 -14.04
C LEU A 95 -13.61 5.42 -14.25
N ALA A 96 -14.28 6.57 -14.22
CA ALA A 96 -15.72 6.70 -14.37
C ALA A 96 -16.30 6.05 -15.66
N PRO A 97 -15.66 6.16 -16.86
CA PRO A 97 -16.17 5.51 -18.07
C PRO A 97 -16.26 3.98 -17.97
N PHE A 98 -15.50 3.37 -17.05
CA PHE A 98 -15.46 1.94 -16.81
C PHE A 98 -16.37 1.51 -15.65
N GLY A 99 -17.17 2.45 -15.11
CA GLY A 99 -18.00 2.20 -13.93
C GLY A 99 -17.18 1.96 -12.65
N LEU A 100 -15.96 2.49 -12.60
CA LEU A 100 -15.05 2.39 -11.47
C LEU A 100 -14.97 3.72 -10.71
N ASN A 101 -14.91 3.67 -9.39
CA ASN A 101 -14.73 4.86 -8.56
C ASN A 101 -13.26 5.32 -8.54
N SER A 102 -12.99 6.45 -7.90
CA SER A 102 -11.63 7.01 -7.80
C SER A 102 -10.63 6.06 -7.11
N LEU A 103 -11.10 5.08 -6.34
CA LEU A 103 -10.25 4.10 -5.65
C LEU A 103 -10.03 2.82 -6.47
N GLY A 104 -10.51 2.76 -7.72
CA GLY A 104 -10.37 1.60 -8.61
C GLY A 104 -11.30 0.44 -8.26
N ARG A 105 -12.38 0.71 -7.50
CA ARG A 105 -13.41 -0.28 -7.16
C ARG A 105 -14.63 -0.14 -8.06
N GLY A 106 -15.32 -1.27 -8.25
CA GLY A 106 -16.48 -1.44 -9.12
C GLY A 106 -16.54 -2.87 -9.65
N SER A 107 -17.30 -3.10 -10.72
CA SER A 107 -17.48 -4.43 -11.30
C SER A 107 -16.16 -5.02 -11.84
N GLU A 108 -16.00 -6.35 -11.79
CA GLU A 108 -14.81 -7.01 -12.38
C GLU A 108 -14.71 -6.77 -13.89
N ILE A 109 -15.85 -6.75 -14.59
CA ILE A 109 -15.91 -6.42 -16.03
C ILE A 109 -15.36 -5.01 -16.28
N GLY A 110 -15.71 -4.03 -15.46
CA GLY A 110 -15.18 -2.67 -15.56
C GLY A 110 -13.66 -2.62 -15.35
N LYS A 111 -13.14 -3.43 -14.42
CA LYS A 111 -11.69 -3.55 -14.19
C LYS A 111 -10.99 -4.17 -15.39
N GLU A 112 -11.54 -5.24 -15.96
CA GLU A 112 -10.99 -5.89 -17.16
C GLU A 112 -10.94 -4.90 -18.33
N LEU A 113 -12.05 -4.22 -18.63
CA LEU A 113 -12.13 -3.22 -19.71
C LEU A 113 -11.15 -2.07 -19.52
N PHE A 114 -10.98 -1.60 -18.28
CA PHE A 114 -9.99 -0.56 -17.98
C PHE A 114 -8.57 -1.06 -18.25
N ILE A 115 -8.23 -2.26 -17.78
CA ILE A 115 -6.90 -2.85 -18.00
C ILE A 115 -6.65 -3.04 -19.50
N GLU A 116 -7.61 -3.57 -20.26
CA GLU A 116 -7.52 -3.68 -21.73
C GLU A 116 -7.26 -2.33 -22.38
N SER A 117 -7.99 -1.28 -21.98
CA SER A 117 -7.80 0.07 -22.52
C SER A 117 -6.40 0.65 -22.24
N ILE A 118 -5.78 0.28 -21.12
CA ILE A 118 -4.40 0.64 -20.79
C ILE A 118 -3.44 -0.09 -21.73
N PHE A 119 -3.64 -1.40 -21.91
CA PHE A 119 -2.83 -2.21 -22.82
C PHE A 119 -2.90 -1.70 -24.26
N ASP A 120 -4.07 -1.27 -24.72
CA ASP A 120 -4.25 -0.70 -26.06
C ASP A 120 -3.47 0.59 -26.28
N GLN A 121 -3.30 1.41 -25.24
CA GLN A 121 -2.56 2.67 -25.28
C GLN A 121 -1.04 2.49 -25.14
N LEU A 122 -0.55 1.28 -24.82
CA LEU A 122 0.90 1.05 -24.67
C LEU A 122 1.63 1.21 -26.00
N PRO A 123 2.88 1.73 -25.97
CA PRO A 123 3.74 1.74 -27.15
C PRO A 123 3.91 0.33 -27.73
N ASN A 124 3.96 0.21 -29.06
CA ASN A 124 4.14 -1.08 -29.73
C ASN A 124 5.41 -1.80 -29.26
N THR A 125 6.48 -1.06 -28.97
CA THR A 125 7.73 -1.62 -28.41
C THR A 125 7.48 -2.40 -27.13
N LEU A 126 6.64 -1.87 -26.23
CA LEU A 126 6.31 -2.52 -24.97
C LEU A 126 5.34 -3.69 -25.19
N LYS A 127 4.38 -3.57 -26.11
CA LYS A 127 3.51 -4.70 -26.50
C LYS A 127 4.32 -5.88 -27.01
N HIS A 128 5.31 -5.63 -27.86
CA HIS A 128 6.24 -6.65 -28.34
C HIS A 128 7.07 -7.24 -27.20
N GLU A 129 7.60 -6.45 -26.27
CA GLU A 129 8.30 -7.00 -25.11
C GLU A 129 7.43 -7.91 -24.24
N VAL A 130 6.15 -7.58 -24.05
CA VAL A 130 5.20 -8.44 -23.30
C VAL A 130 4.97 -9.77 -24.00
N VAL A 131 4.76 -9.75 -25.32
CA VAL A 131 4.45 -10.95 -26.12
C VAL A 131 5.70 -11.79 -26.38
N ASP A 132 6.81 -11.16 -26.77
CA ASP A 132 8.01 -11.84 -27.27
C ASP A 132 8.96 -12.26 -26.15
N ASN A 133 9.05 -11.47 -25.07
CA ASN A 133 9.96 -11.75 -23.93
C ASN A 133 9.24 -12.33 -22.71
N GLY A 134 7.92 -12.55 -22.77
CA GLY A 134 7.15 -13.16 -21.69
C GLY A 134 7.15 -12.35 -20.39
N LEU A 135 7.17 -11.02 -20.51
CA LEU A 135 7.15 -10.08 -19.37
C LEU A 135 5.87 -10.30 -18.55
N GLY A 136 6.04 -10.73 -17.29
CA GLY A 136 4.94 -11.08 -16.40
C GLY A 136 5.12 -10.59 -14.97
N GLY A 137 4.03 -10.65 -14.19
CA GLY A 137 4.03 -10.27 -12.78
C GLY A 137 4.49 -8.82 -12.55
N ASP A 138 5.35 -8.61 -11.55
CA ASP A 138 5.80 -7.27 -11.16
C ASP A 138 6.56 -6.53 -12.27
N GLN A 139 7.30 -7.24 -13.13
CA GLN A 139 8.08 -6.60 -14.20
C GLN A 139 7.17 -5.99 -15.26
N LEU A 140 6.08 -6.69 -15.60
CA LEU A 140 5.05 -6.17 -16.50
C LEU A 140 4.44 -4.88 -15.95
N HIS A 141 4.02 -4.90 -14.68
CA HIS A 141 3.42 -3.73 -14.05
C HIS A 141 4.38 -2.54 -13.99
N GLN A 142 5.66 -2.76 -13.68
CA GLN A 142 6.67 -1.70 -13.68
C GLN A 142 6.86 -1.10 -15.06
N ALA A 143 6.90 -1.93 -16.11
CA ALA A 143 7.08 -1.48 -17.48
C ALA A 143 5.86 -0.69 -17.97
N VAL A 144 4.65 -1.17 -17.70
CA VAL A 144 3.39 -0.45 -17.97
C VAL A 144 3.36 0.89 -17.23
N GLU A 145 3.62 0.90 -15.93
CA GLU A 145 3.65 2.13 -15.15
C GLU A 145 4.68 3.12 -15.69
N SER A 146 5.85 2.67 -16.18
CA SER A 146 6.91 3.57 -16.66
C SER A 146 6.51 4.47 -17.83
N VAL A 147 5.53 4.05 -18.65
CA VAL A 147 5.07 4.79 -19.83
C VAL A 147 3.77 5.56 -19.60
N LEU A 148 3.08 5.33 -18.49
CA LEU A 148 1.80 5.97 -18.18
C LEU A 148 1.97 7.37 -17.56
N PRO A 149 1.09 8.33 -17.89
CA PRO A 149 1.00 9.60 -17.19
C PRO A 149 0.52 9.38 -15.74
N ALA A 150 0.75 10.38 -14.87
CA ALA A 150 0.58 10.24 -13.43
C ALA A 150 -0.81 9.74 -12.98
N SER A 151 -1.89 10.28 -13.54
CA SER A 151 -3.26 9.88 -13.19
C SER A 151 -3.57 8.44 -13.63
N LEU A 152 -3.19 8.05 -14.85
CA LEU A 152 -3.36 6.67 -15.34
C LEU A 152 -2.49 5.68 -14.56
N LYS A 153 -1.28 6.06 -14.17
CA LYS A 153 -0.39 5.24 -13.33
C LYS A 153 -1.02 4.93 -11.96
N ILE A 154 -1.65 5.94 -11.34
CA ILE A 154 -2.37 5.75 -10.07
C ILE A 154 -3.65 4.92 -10.27
N ALA A 155 -4.42 5.19 -11.32
CA ALA A 155 -5.63 4.43 -11.66
C ALA A 155 -5.29 2.94 -11.91
N TYR A 156 -4.27 2.68 -12.72
CA TYR A 156 -3.72 1.35 -13.00
C TYR A 156 -3.30 0.63 -11.72
N GLY A 157 -2.52 1.29 -10.86
CA GLY A 157 -2.10 0.72 -9.60
C GLY A 157 -3.27 0.39 -8.67
N ARG A 158 -4.33 1.20 -8.64
CA ARG A 158 -5.55 0.95 -7.84
C ARG A 158 -6.34 -0.25 -8.34
N VAL A 159 -6.61 -0.30 -9.65
CA VAL A 159 -7.38 -1.39 -10.28
C VAL A 159 -6.63 -2.72 -10.22
N SER A 160 -5.32 -2.71 -10.44
CA SER A 160 -4.46 -3.90 -10.35
C SER A 160 -4.16 -4.36 -8.91
N GLY A 161 -4.67 -3.65 -7.90
CA GLY A 161 -4.46 -3.98 -6.48
C GLY A 161 -3.03 -3.73 -5.98
N ARG A 162 -2.19 -3.06 -6.77
CA ARG A 162 -0.83 -2.64 -6.39
C ARG A 162 -0.84 -1.45 -5.44
N ILE A 163 -1.92 -0.65 -5.47
CA ILE A 163 -2.16 0.47 -4.57
C ILE A 163 -3.28 0.08 -3.61
N ASN A 164 -2.90 -0.12 -2.36
CA ASN A 164 -3.83 -0.11 -1.26
C ASN A 164 -3.77 1.28 -0.62
N LEU A 165 -4.94 1.89 -0.46
CA LEU A 165 -5.06 3.22 0.13
C LEU A 165 -5.02 3.15 1.66
N LEU A 166 -4.88 4.30 2.31
CA LEU A 166 -4.93 4.37 3.76
C LEU A 166 -6.37 4.21 4.24
N ALA A 167 -6.57 3.84 5.50
CA ALA A 167 -7.89 3.64 6.08
C ALA A 167 -8.77 4.89 5.97
N SER A 168 -8.18 6.08 6.14
CA SER A 168 -8.85 7.35 5.95
C SER A 168 -9.54 7.45 4.60
N ASP A 169 -8.88 6.97 3.55
CA ASP A 169 -9.35 7.06 2.17
C ASP A 169 -10.59 6.17 1.92
N TYR A 170 -10.78 5.13 2.72
CA TYR A 170 -11.94 4.23 2.65
C TYR A 170 -13.18 4.76 3.37
N CYS A 171 -13.04 5.78 4.23
CA CYS A 171 -14.15 6.28 5.04
C CYS A 171 -15.30 6.81 4.18
N GLU A 172 -15.00 7.67 3.21
CA GLU A 172 -16.01 8.26 2.34
C GLU A 172 -16.56 7.24 1.33
N GLU A 173 -15.71 6.36 0.78
CA GLU A 173 -16.17 5.24 -0.06
C GLU A 173 -17.18 4.36 0.67
N TYR A 174 -16.92 4.02 1.94
CA TYR A 174 -17.84 3.21 2.72
C TYR A 174 -19.20 3.89 2.93
N ILE A 175 -19.23 5.22 3.07
CA ILE A 175 -20.47 5.98 3.19
C ILE A 175 -21.26 5.93 1.87
N GLU A 176 -20.56 6.13 0.75
CA GLU A 176 -21.14 6.09 -0.60
C GLU A 176 -21.67 4.69 -0.96
N GLU A 177 -20.92 3.62 -0.70
CA GLU A 177 -21.34 2.23 -0.96
C GLU A 177 -22.59 1.84 -0.16
N ARG A 178 -22.78 2.42 1.02
CA ARG A 178 -23.98 2.20 1.84
C ARG A 178 -25.19 2.98 1.36
N GLY A 179 -25.02 3.89 0.40
CA GLY A 179 -26.10 4.70 -0.17
C GLY A 179 -26.77 5.61 0.85
N ARG A 180 -26.04 6.04 1.89
CA ARG A 180 -26.55 6.82 3.03
C ARG A 180 -25.81 8.13 3.24
N SER A 181 -25.27 8.70 2.17
CA SER A 181 -24.49 9.94 2.20
C SER A 181 -25.29 11.15 2.69
N ASP A 182 -26.62 11.08 2.63
CA ASP A 182 -27.58 12.08 3.10
C ASP A 182 -27.91 11.99 4.60
N ASP A 183 -27.63 10.86 5.25
CA ASP A 183 -27.83 10.69 6.69
C ASP A 183 -26.63 11.24 7.47
N ALA A 184 -26.74 12.52 7.86
CA ALA A 184 -25.68 13.22 8.59
C ALA A 184 -25.26 12.52 9.89
N LYS A 185 -26.17 11.82 10.60
CA LYS A 185 -25.84 11.09 11.83
C LYS A 185 -25.04 9.83 11.51
N PHE A 186 -25.44 9.11 10.45
CA PHE A 186 -24.70 7.95 9.96
C PHE A 186 -23.29 8.34 9.48
N CYS A 187 -23.19 9.35 8.59
CA CYS A 187 -21.92 9.83 8.07
C CYS A 187 -20.97 10.26 9.20
N GLN A 188 -21.47 11.04 10.17
CA GLN A 188 -20.67 11.45 11.33
C GLN A 188 -20.24 10.26 12.18
N GLY A 189 -21.11 9.27 12.39
CA GLY A 189 -20.78 8.04 13.12
C GLY A 189 -19.68 7.22 12.45
N ILE A 190 -19.72 7.09 11.12
CA ILE A 190 -18.67 6.41 10.36
C ILE A 190 -17.35 7.18 10.44
N ARG A 191 -17.37 8.50 10.18
CA ARG A 191 -16.18 9.34 10.29
C ARG A 191 -15.54 9.27 11.67
N LEU A 192 -16.35 9.31 12.74
CA LEU A 192 -15.87 9.14 14.11
C LEU A 192 -15.27 7.75 14.34
N SER A 193 -15.88 6.70 13.80
CA SER A 193 -15.38 5.33 13.96
C SER A 193 -14.02 5.14 13.27
N PHE A 194 -13.88 5.65 12.03
CA PHE A 194 -12.61 5.68 11.32
C PHE A 194 -11.59 6.56 12.03
N GLN A 195 -11.98 7.74 12.54
CA GLN A 195 -11.10 8.61 13.30
C GLN A 195 -10.58 7.94 14.58
N VAL A 196 -11.43 7.20 15.30
CA VAL A 196 -11.03 6.42 16.48
C VAL A 196 -10.05 5.32 16.09
N LEU A 197 -10.35 4.55 15.04
CA LEU A 197 -9.45 3.54 14.49
C LEU A 197 -8.08 4.13 14.15
N ILE A 198 -8.07 5.24 13.41
CA ILE A 198 -6.87 5.94 12.96
C ILE A 198 -6.10 6.53 14.14
N ASN A 199 -6.78 7.11 15.14
CA ASN A 199 -6.13 7.67 16.31
C ASN A 199 -5.47 6.59 17.18
N ILE A 200 -6.10 5.42 17.30
CA ILE A 200 -5.61 4.32 18.14
C ILE A 200 -4.52 3.53 17.42
N LEU A 201 -4.70 3.23 16.13
CA LEU A 201 -3.88 2.28 15.38
C LEU A 201 -2.99 2.95 14.33
N GLY A 202 -3.14 4.26 14.13
CA GLY A 202 -2.54 4.99 13.03
C GLY A 202 -3.34 4.85 11.74
N ASP A 203 -3.16 5.82 10.85
CA ASP A 203 -3.70 5.76 9.51
C ASP A 203 -2.84 4.80 8.68
N GLN A 204 -3.34 3.59 8.50
CA GLN A 204 -2.65 2.48 7.86
C GLN A 204 -3.54 1.88 6.79
N ARG A 205 -3.00 1.08 5.88
CA ARG A 205 -3.82 0.39 4.88
C ARG A 205 -4.73 -0.63 5.58
N PRO A 206 -5.94 -0.94 5.08
CA PRO A 206 -6.81 -1.92 5.73
C PRO A 206 -6.15 -3.29 5.95
N CYS A 207 -5.26 -3.69 5.03
CA CYS A 207 -4.49 -4.93 5.13
C CYS A 207 -3.30 -4.86 6.10
N GLU A 208 -3.08 -3.73 6.77
CA GLU A 208 -2.02 -3.47 7.76
C GLU A 208 -2.54 -3.48 9.21
N TYR A 209 -3.84 -3.25 9.43
CA TYR A 209 -4.45 -3.50 10.73
C TYR A 209 -4.30 -4.98 11.13
N TYR A 210 -3.97 -5.24 12.39
CA TYR A 210 -3.82 -6.59 12.91
C TYR A 210 -5.15 -7.07 13.50
N LYS A 211 -5.48 -8.36 13.37
CA LYS A 211 -6.78 -8.92 13.78
C LYS A 211 -7.06 -8.80 15.29
N ALA A 212 -6.03 -8.61 16.12
CA ALA A 212 -6.17 -8.36 17.55
C ALA A 212 -6.37 -6.88 17.91
N ASP A 213 -6.10 -5.96 16.98
CA ASP A 213 -6.27 -4.51 17.17
C ASP A 213 -7.73 -4.07 16.93
N ALA A 214 -8.50 -4.87 16.17
CA ALA A 214 -9.90 -4.64 15.83
C ALA A 214 -10.89 -5.30 16.80
N ARG A 215 -10.41 -5.93 17.88
CA ARG A 215 -11.25 -6.42 18.98
C ARG A 215 -11.24 -5.40 20.12
N GLY A 216 -12.19 -4.46 20.05
CA GLY A 216 -12.69 -3.77 21.23
C GLY A 216 -13.57 -4.70 22.06
#